data_AF-A0A6C0D9M3-F1
#
_entry.id   AF-A0A6C0D9M3-F1
#
_cell.length_a   1.000
_cell.length_b   1.000
_cell.length_c   1.000
_cell.angle_alpha   90.00
_cell.angle_beta   90.00
_cell.angle_gamma   90.00
#
_symmetry.space_group_name_H-M   'P 1'
#
loop_
_entity.id
_entity.type
_entity.pdbx_description
1 polymer ?
#
loop_
_entity_poly.entity_id
_entity_poly.type
_entity_poly.pdbx_seq_one_letter_code
_entity_poly.pdbx_strand_id
1 'polypeptide(L)' 'MKEPIIQQCLDILKRDDIKIELKSFCRPVIELMINAIYPYIYVIVFLVFFIFILILAILILLILLLRNKSLFSKII' A
#
# COMPACT_ATOMS: atom_id res chain seq x y z
N MET A 1 15.81 -36.54 -26.28
CA MET A 1 16.77 -35.62 -26.96
C MET A 1 16.61 -34.14 -26.59
N LYS A 2 15.49 -33.68 -25.99
CA LYS A 2 15.33 -32.30 -25.49
C LYS A 2 15.95 -32.05 -24.10
N GLU A 3 16.10 -33.10 -23.31
CA GLU A 3 16.63 -33.06 -21.94
C GLU A 3 18.04 -32.45 -21.78
N PRO A 4 19.03 -32.72 -22.66
CA PRO A 4 20.38 -32.18 -22.47
C PRO A 4 20.43 -30.66 -22.63
N ILE A 5 19.60 -30.09 -23.50
CA ILE A 5 19.55 -28.64 -23.75
C ILE A 5 18.96 -27.91 -22.53
N ILE A 6 17.92 -28.50 -21.91
CA ILE A 6 17.28 -27.94 -20.72
C ILE A 6 18.24 -28.01 -19.51
N GLN A 7 18.98 -29.10 -19.34
CA GLN A 7 19.97 -29.22 -18.28
C GLN A 7 21.13 -28.23 -18.46
N GLN A 8 21.64 -28.07 -19.69
CA GLN A 8 22.69 -27.09 -19.97
C GLN A 8 22.22 -25.66 -19.72
N CYS A 9 20.98 -25.32 -20.11
CA CYS A 9 20.40 -24.02 -19.79
C CYS A 9 20.27 -23.81 -18.27
N LEU A 10 19.87 -24.85 -17.52
CA LEU A 10 19.77 -24.80 -16.06
C LEU A 10 21.14 -24.65 -15.38
N ASP A 11 22.19 -25.30 -15.89
CA ASP A 11 23.54 -25.18 -15.36
C ASP A 11 24.15 -23.80 -15.65
N ILE A 12 23.84 -23.21 -16.80
CA ILE A 12 24.21 -21.82 -17.12
C ILE A 12 23.47 -20.86 -16.19
N LEU A 13 22.16 -21.04 -15.99
CA LEU A 13 21.36 -20.18 -15.13
C LEU A 13 21.72 -20.29 -13.64
N LYS A 14 22.24 -21.45 -13.20
CA LYS A 14 22.72 -21.68 -11.83
C LYS A 14 24.03 -20.97 -11.53
N ARG A 15 24.78 -20.58 -12.55
CA ARG A 15 26.05 -19.86 -12.42
C ARG A 15 25.80 -18.52 -11.72
N ASP A 16 26.60 -18.22 -10.70
CA ASP A 16 26.36 -17.05 -9.85
C ASP A 16 26.49 -15.73 -10.61
N ASP A 17 27.34 -15.69 -11.63
CA ASP A 17 27.48 -14.55 -12.56
C ASP A 17 26.14 -14.20 -13.25
N ILE A 18 25.40 -15.23 -13.68
CA ILE A 18 24.13 -15.07 -14.40
C ILE A 18 23.03 -14.63 -13.44
N LYS A 19 23.04 -15.10 -12.17
CA LYS A 19 22.09 -14.62 -11.15
C LYS A 19 22.26 -13.13 -10.85
N ILE A 20 23.50 -12.64 -10.86
CA ILE A 20 23.81 -11.23 -10.64
C ILE A 20 23.30 -10.37 -11.80
N GLU A 21 23.54 -10.79 -13.04
CA GLU A 21 22.98 -10.11 -14.23
C GLU A 21 21.45 -10.17 -14.27
N LEU A 22 20.86 -11.33 -13.97
CA LEU A 22 19.40 -11.49 -13.93
C LEU A 22 18.76 -10.57 -12.88
N LYS A 23 19.40 -10.41 -11.72
CA LYS A 23 18.97 -9.47 -10.68
C LYS A 23 19.10 -8.02 -11.14
N SER A 24 20.16 -7.69 -11.89
CA SER A 24 20.34 -6.38 -12.53
C SER A 24 19.27 -6.10 -13.59
N PHE A 25 18.86 -7.14 -14.33
CA PHE A 25 17.80 -7.05 -15.33
C PHE A 25 16.39 -6.91 -14.70
N CYS A 26 16.15 -7.56 -13.56
CA CYS A 26 14.89 -7.45 -12.83
C CYS A 26 14.76 -6.15 -12.02
N ARG A 27 15.88 -5.51 -11.64
CA ARG A 27 15.89 -4.20 -10.95
C ARG A 27 15.00 -3.14 -11.60
N PRO A 28 15.11 -2.82 -12.91
CA PRO A 28 14.28 -1.80 -13.54
C PRO A 28 12.79 -2.14 -13.52
N VAL A 29 12.42 -3.41 -13.54
CA VAL A 29 11.02 -3.85 -13.46
C VAL A 29 10.45 -3.59 -12.07
N ILE A 30 11.21 -3.92 -11.03
CA ILE A 30 10.85 -3.66 -9.63
C ILE A 30 10.78 -2.15 -9.38
N GLU A 31 11.71 -1.38 -9.93
CA GLU A 31 11.78 0.08 -9.78
C GLU A 31 10.60 0.77 -10.47
N LEU A 32 10.21 0.33 -11.67
CA LEU A 32 8.98 0.77 -12.35
C LEU A 32 7.73 0.41 -11.55
N MET A 33 7.66 -0.81 -10.99
CA MET A 33 6.55 -1.23 -10.13
C MET A 33 6.43 -0.36 -8.88
N ILE A 34 7.55 -0.09 -8.20
CA ILE A 34 7.56 0.78 -7.02
C ILE A 34 7.14 2.20 -7.39
N ASN A 35 7.64 2.76 -8.50
CA ASN A 35 7.24 4.10 -8.94
C ASN A 35 5.75 4.17 -9.29
N ALA A 36 5.19 3.11 -9.86
CA ALA A 36 3.76 3.04 -10.13
C ALA A 36 2.95 2.91 -8.82
N ILE A 37 3.40 2.12 -7.86
CA ILE A 37 2.70 1.84 -6.59
C ILE A 37 2.78 3.01 -5.60
N TYR A 38 3.90 3.74 -5.59
CA TYR A 38 4.16 4.84 -4.66
C TYR A 38 3.03 5.87 -4.58
N PRO A 39 2.52 6.46 -5.68
CA PRO A 39 1.41 7.42 -5.61
C PRO A 39 0.13 6.82 -4.99
N TYR A 40 -0.15 5.54 -5.21
CA TYR A 40 -1.31 4.88 -4.58
C TYR A 40 -1.17 4.79 -3.07
N ILE A 41 0.03 4.50 -2.56
CA ILE A 41 0.28 4.48 -1.11
C ILE A 41 -0.01 5.85 -0.50
N TYR A 42 0.43 6.93 -1.15
CA TYR A 42 0.13 8.29 -0.69
C TYR A 42 -1.37 8.57 -0.66
N VAL A 43 -2.10 8.19 -1.71
CA VAL A 43 -3.56 8.35 -1.77
C VAL A 43 -4.24 7.58 -0.65
N ILE A 44 -3.83 6.34 -0.39
CA ILE A 44 -4.40 5.51 0.69
C ILE A 44 -4.12 6.14 2.06
N VAL A 45 -2.88 6.57 2.32
CA VAL A 45 -2.54 7.20 3.60
C VAL A 45 -3.33 8.50 3.81
N PHE A 46 -3.47 9.31 2.77
CA PHE A 46 -4.29 10.52 2.81
C PHE A 46 -5.76 10.21 3.08
N LEU A 47 -6.31 9.16 2.45
CA LEU A 47 -7.69 8.74 2.66
C LEU A 47 -7.91 8.26 4.10
N VAL A 48 -7.00 7.46 4.65
CA VAL A 48 -7.07 7.00 6.05
C VAL A 48 -7.03 8.19 7.01
N PHE A 49 -6.16 9.17 6.76
CA PHE A 49 -6.13 10.40 7.52
C PHE A 49 -7.45 11.17 7.43
N PHE A 50 -8.05 11.26 6.23
CA PHE A 50 -9.33 11.93 6.05
C PHE A 50 -10.47 11.24 6.82
N ILE A 51 -10.52 9.91 6.79
CA ILE A 51 -11.48 9.12 7.57
C ILE A 51 -11.31 9.38 9.07
N PHE A 52 -10.07 9.47 9.56
CA PHE A 52 -9.80 9.80 10.96
C PHE A 52 -10.39 11.17 11.34
N ILE A 53 -10.18 12.20 10.51
CA ILE A 53 -10.76 13.53 10.75
C ILE A 53 -12.29 13.50 10.72
N LEU A 54 -12.91 12.75 9.79
CA LEU A 54 -14.37 12.61 9.74
C LEU A 54 -14.93 11.97 11.00
N ILE A 55 -14.26 10.94 11.54
CA ILE A 55 -14.67 10.31 12.80
C ILE A 55 -14.63 11.32 13.95
N LEU A 56 -13.55 12.12 14.05
CA LEU A 56 -13.46 13.18 15.06
C LEU A 56 -14.59 14.22 14.91
N ALA A 57 -14.90 14.63 13.68
CA ALA A 57 -15.99 15.56 13.41
C ALA A 57 -17.35 15.02 13.88
N ILE A 58 -17.64 13.74 13.61
CA ILE A 58 -18.88 13.07 14.06
C ILE A 58 -18.94 13.01 15.59
N LEU A 59 -17.82 12.67 16.25
CA LEU A 59 -17.76 12.64 17.72
C LEU A 59 -18.03 14.02 18.33
N ILE A 60 -17.41 15.08 17.79
CA ILE A 60 -17.63 16.45 18.26
C ILE A 60 -19.10 16.87 18.04
N LEU A 61 -19.65 16.58 16.86
CA LEU A 61 -21.05 16.88 16.54
C LEU A 61 -22.01 16.18 17.50
N LEU A 62 -21.76 14.90 17.80
CA LEU A 62 -22.56 14.10 18.72
C LEU A 62 -22.56 14.71 20.13
N ILE A 63 -21.39 15.10 20.65
CA ILE A 63 -21.25 15.73 21.97
C ILE A 63 -22.00 17.07 22.01
N LEU A 64 -21.88 17.88 20.96
CA LEU A 64 -22.57 19.16 20.87
C LEU A 64 -24.08 18.99 20.85
N LEU A 65 -24.58 18.02 20.09
CA LEU A 65 -26.00 17.70 20.02
C LEU A 65 -26.52 17.20 21.37
N LEU A 66 -25.78 16.33 22.06
CA LEU A 66 -26.15 15.80 23.37
C LEU A 66 -26.19 16.91 24.44
N ARG A 67 -25.21 17.84 24.41
CA ARG A 67 -25.17 19.00 25.33
C ARG A 67 -26.32 19.97 25.06
N ASN A 68 -26.71 20.17 23.80
CA ASN A 68 -27.82 21.04 23.45
C ASN A 68 -29.19 20.41 23.79
N LYS A 69 -29.34 19.09 23.58
CA LYS A 69 -30.53 18.32 24.00
C LYS A 69 -30.72 18.33 25.53
N SER A 70 -29.64 18.18 26.32
CA SER A 70 -29.73 18.19 27.78
C SER A 70 -30.10 19.56 28.35
N LEU A 71 -29.74 20.65 27.68
CA LEU A 71 -30.22 22.00 28.01
C LEU A 71 -31.71 22.16 27.70
N PHE A 72 -32.19 21.72 26.53
CA PHE A 72 -33.61 21.78 26.17
C PHE A 72 -34.51 20.96 27.11
N SER A 73 -34.03 19.79 27.56
CA SER A 73 -34.72 18.94 28.54
C SER A 73 -34.75 19.50 29.96
N LYS A 74 -33.93 20.51 30.28
CA LYS A 74 -33.89 21.14 31.61
C LYS A 74 -34.72 22.42 31.70
N ILE A 75 -35.17 22.95 30.56
CA ILE A 75 -35.90 24.22 30.44
C ILE A 75 -37.41 24.00 30.29
N ILE A 76 -37.83 22.84 29.77
CA ILE A 76 -39.21 22.33 29.78
C ILE A 76 -39.44 21.53 31.06
#